data_AF-A0A3D2ARS2-F1
#
_entry.id   AF-A0A3D2ARS2-F1
#
_cell.length_a   1.000
_cell.length_b   1.000
_cell.length_c   1.000
_cell.angle_alpha   90.00
_cell.angle_beta   90.00
_cell.angle_gamma   90.00
#
_symmetry.space_group_name_H-M   'P 1'
#
loop_
_entity.id
_entity.type
_entity.pdbx_description
1 polymer ?
#
loop_
_entity_poly.entity_id
_entity_poly.type
_entity_poly.pdbx_seq_one_letter_code
_entity_poly.pdbx_strand_id
1 'polypeptide(L)'
;MNTAEHASQIDTLYIVDFDRTLADSDKLLEVFMEVTNQYIHLPLEQVKKINADVGAKGDSFDIANYVRDHLAAHGATGEWEKLQKQFTHDSRSLNMLLPGAAELLALLEERGYLYGILTYGNPLWQHIKLTAAGFNHVPRIVTTSKHKGRLISRWQDEGGLFHLPHEFGGGVARRVILIDDKAASFDSFPSEPSLGFQVLDRSRALPAQLGEVPSNVTHCTNLADVIALL
;
A
#
# COMPACT_ATOMS: atom_id res chain seq x y z
N MET A 1 -9.79 7.31 -41.00
CA MET A 1 -8.72 8.10 -40.36
C MET A 1 -8.36 7.39 -39.08
N ASN A 2 -7.17 6.81 -39.05
CA ASN A 2 -6.69 5.94 -37.99
C ASN A 2 -5.97 6.82 -36.96
N THR A 3 -6.64 7.22 -35.89
CA THR A 3 -5.99 7.83 -34.72
C THR A 3 -5.48 6.70 -33.85
N ALA A 4 -4.35 6.11 -34.24
CA ALA A 4 -3.54 5.40 -33.27
C ALA A 4 -2.99 6.47 -32.33
N GLU A 5 -3.64 6.63 -31.17
CA GLU A 5 -3.03 7.29 -30.03
C GLU A 5 -1.65 6.64 -29.84
N HIS A 6 -0.59 7.43 -30.00
CA HIS A 6 0.72 7.01 -29.56
C HIS A 6 0.66 6.84 -28.05
N ALA A 7 0.33 5.64 -27.58
CA ALA A 7 0.47 5.29 -26.18
C ALA A 7 1.91 5.61 -25.79
N SER A 8 2.08 6.52 -24.82
CA SER A 8 3.41 6.87 -24.32
C SER A 8 4.08 5.58 -23.83
N GLN A 9 5.14 5.18 -24.52
CA GLN A 9 5.89 3.99 -24.16
C GLN A 9 6.86 4.36 -23.05
N ILE A 10 6.65 3.77 -21.88
CA ILE A 10 7.44 3.98 -20.68
C ILE A 10 8.36 2.77 -20.53
N ASP A 11 9.58 2.98 -20.06
CA ASP A 11 10.50 1.85 -19.86
C ASP A 11 10.06 1.01 -18.66
N THR A 12 9.95 1.64 -17.49
CA THR A 12 9.72 0.97 -16.22
C THR A 12 8.62 1.66 -15.42
N LEU A 13 7.67 0.90 -14.89
CA LEU A 13 6.72 1.34 -13.85
C LEU A 13 7.16 0.79 -12.49
N TYR A 14 7.29 1.66 -11.50
CA TYR A 14 7.54 1.28 -10.11
C TYR A 14 6.22 1.21 -9.34
N ILE A 15 5.95 0.05 -8.76
CA ILE A 15 4.81 -0.17 -7.88
C ILE A 15 5.33 -0.38 -6.47
N VAL A 16 4.87 0.47 -5.54
CA VAL A 16 5.31 0.43 -4.15
C VAL A 16 4.13 0.11 -3.25
N ASP A 17 4.28 -0.85 -2.35
CA ASP A 17 3.29 -1.06 -1.31
C ASP A 17 3.28 0.10 -0.31
N PHE A 18 2.14 0.27 0.34
CA PHE A 18 1.96 1.30 1.34
C PHE A 18 2.22 0.78 2.76
N ASP A 19 1.48 -0.23 3.21
CA ASP A 19 1.56 -0.69 4.59
C ASP A 19 2.86 -1.43 4.88
N ARG A 20 3.55 -1.06 5.96
CA ARG A 20 4.84 -1.66 6.36
C ARG A 20 5.94 -1.56 5.29
N THR A 21 5.73 -0.78 4.24
CA THR A 21 6.72 -0.50 3.19
C THR A 21 6.99 1.01 3.13
N LEU A 22 6.01 1.83 2.73
CA LEU A 22 6.15 3.29 2.77
C LEU A 22 5.76 3.87 4.13
N ALA A 23 4.69 3.37 4.73
CA ALA A 23 4.11 3.93 5.94
C ALA A 23 4.15 2.97 7.13
N ASP A 24 4.32 3.56 8.31
CA ASP A 24 4.17 2.90 9.59
C ASP A 24 2.67 2.69 9.87
N SER A 25 2.14 1.59 9.33
CA SER A 25 0.73 1.25 9.43
C SER A 25 0.29 0.96 10.87
N ASP A 26 1.23 0.54 11.74
CA ASP A 26 0.93 0.30 13.15
C ASP A 26 0.73 1.62 13.88
N LYS A 27 1.63 2.57 13.67
CA LYS A 27 1.50 3.93 14.19
C LYS A 27 0.23 4.63 13.69
N LEU A 28 -0.13 4.46 12.41
CA LEU A 28 -1.39 4.97 11.87
C LEU A 28 -2.60 4.37 12.58
N LEU A 29 -2.58 3.07 12.89
CA LEU A 29 -3.65 2.43 13.64
C LEU A 29 -3.71 2.94 15.07
N GLU A 30 -2.58 3.11 15.75
CA GLU A 30 -2.52 3.65 17.11
C GLU A 30 -3.16 5.04 17.20
N VAL A 31 -2.80 5.96 16.30
CA VAL A 31 -3.40 7.30 16.26
C VAL A 31 -4.89 7.22 15.94
N PHE A 32 -5.30 6.35 15.01
CA PHE A 32 -6.73 6.16 14.72
C PHE A 32 -7.52 5.68 15.94
N MET A 33 -6.95 4.77 16.73
CA MET A 33 -7.54 4.29 17.96
C MET A 33 -7.66 5.38 19.03
N GLU A 34 -6.60 6.17 19.22
CA GLU A 34 -6.58 7.29 20.17
C GLU A 34 -7.65 8.32 19.83
N VAL A 35 -7.74 8.70 18.55
CA VAL A 35 -8.75 9.64 18.07
C VAL A 35 -10.15 9.03 18.21
N THR A 36 -10.35 7.78 17.82
CA THR A 36 -11.66 7.10 17.94
C THR A 36 -12.16 7.08 19.39
N ASN A 37 -11.28 6.87 20.36
CA ASN A 37 -11.62 6.81 21.78
C ASN A 37 -12.18 8.14 22.33
N GLN A 38 -11.94 9.27 21.64
CA GLN A 38 -12.51 10.57 22.00
C GLN A 38 -13.99 10.70 21.58
N TYR A 39 -14.42 9.95 20.57
CA TYR A 39 -15.78 10.01 20.02
C TYR A 39 -16.64 8.84 20.50
N ILE A 40 -16.03 7.69 20.77
CA ILE A 40 -16.72 6.47 21.18
C ILE A 40 -15.90 5.83 22.28
N HIS A 41 -16.52 5.52 23.42
CA HIS A 41 -15.93 4.63 24.42
C HIS A 41 -15.97 3.18 23.92
N LEU A 42 -15.10 2.87 22.96
CA LEU A 42 -14.82 1.50 22.57
C LEU A 42 -13.79 0.93 23.56
N PRO A 43 -14.03 -0.25 24.15
CA PRO A 43 -13.01 -0.91 24.95
C PRO A 43 -11.77 -1.16 24.07
N LEU A 44 -10.72 -0.35 24.27
CA LEU A 44 -9.50 -0.36 23.46
C LEU A 44 -8.90 -1.77 23.34
N GLU A 45 -8.98 -2.54 24.43
CA GLU A 45 -8.54 -3.93 24.54
C GLU A 45 -9.30 -4.88 23.59
N GLN A 46 -10.60 -4.67 23.39
CA GLN A 46 -11.40 -5.50 22.51
C GLN A 46 -11.05 -5.26 21.04
N VAL A 47 -10.84 -3.99 20.67
CA VAL A 47 -10.46 -3.62 19.31
C VAL A 47 -9.04 -4.06 18.99
N LYS A 48 -8.09 -3.89 19.93
CA LYS A 48 -6.71 -4.38 19.80
C LYS A 48 -6.66 -5.90 19.65
N LYS A 49 -7.46 -6.64 20.42
CA LYS A 49 -7.53 -8.10 20.32
C LYS A 49 -8.04 -8.56 18.95
N ILE A 50 -9.13 -7.95 18.45
CA ILE A 50 -9.65 -8.29 17.12
C ILE A 50 -8.63 -7.94 16.03
N ASN A 51 -7.93 -6.81 16.15
CA ASN A 51 -6.89 -6.44 15.20
C ASN A 51 -5.70 -7.41 15.20
N ALA A 52 -5.23 -7.84 16.37
CA ALA A 52 -4.15 -8.80 16.50
C ALA A 52 -4.52 -10.18 15.91
N ASP A 53 -5.73 -10.66 16.19
CA ASP A 53 -6.24 -11.95 15.69
C ASP A 53 -6.43 -11.95 14.16
N VAL A 54 -6.84 -10.82 13.58
CA VAL A 54 -7.03 -10.66 12.14
C VAL A 54 -5.68 -10.47 11.42
N GLY A 55 -4.78 -9.69 12.00
CA GLY A 55 -3.41 -9.50 11.48
C GLY A 55 -2.59 -10.80 11.49
N ALA A 56 -2.76 -11.66 12.49
CA ALA A 56 -2.11 -12.97 12.56
C ALA A 56 -2.56 -13.92 11.42
N LYS A 57 -3.77 -13.73 10.89
CA LYS A 57 -4.31 -14.51 9.75
C LYS A 57 -3.93 -13.92 8.38
N GLY A 58 -3.28 -12.75 8.37
CA GLY A 58 -2.93 -12.03 7.15
C GLY A 58 -4.09 -11.27 6.51
N ASP A 59 -5.18 -11.08 7.24
CA ASP A 59 -6.34 -10.28 6.83
C ASP A 59 -6.20 -8.84 7.37
N SER A 60 -6.89 -7.88 6.75
CA SER A 60 -6.98 -6.51 7.27
C SER A 60 -8.21 -6.39 8.18
N PHE A 61 -8.01 -6.00 9.44
CA PHE A 61 -9.13 -5.68 10.31
C PHE A 61 -9.87 -4.44 9.79
N ASP A 62 -11.19 -4.56 9.69
CA ASP A 62 -12.06 -3.52 9.13
C ASP A 62 -12.50 -2.52 10.19
N ILE A 63 -11.52 -1.93 10.87
CA ILE A 63 -11.78 -1.01 11.97
C ILE A 63 -12.56 0.23 11.52
N ALA A 64 -12.28 0.73 10.32
CA ALA A 64 -12.91 1.92 9.80
C ALA A 64 -14.41 1.72 9.57
N ASN A 65 -14.83 0.61 8.95
CA ASN A 65 -16.26 0.32 8.81
C ASN A 65 -16.89 0.07 10.19
N TYR A 66 -16.22 -0.67 11.08
CA TYR A 66 -16.74 -0.91 12.43
C TYR A 66 -17.06 0.40 13.18
N VAL A 67 -16.12 1.34 13.20
CA VAL A 67 -16.28 2.64 13.87
C VAL A 67 -17.37 3.47 13.19
N ARG A 68 -17.36 3.56 11.86
CA ARG A 68 -18.37 4.30 11.10
C ARG A 68 -19.78 3.76 11.35
N ASP A 69 -19.94 2.44 11.27
CA ASP A 69 -21.24 1.78 11.41
C ASP A 69 -21.73 1.87 12.86
N HIS A 70 -20.84 1.80 13.84
CA HIS A 70 -21.17 2.06 15.25
C HIS A 70 -21.69 3.49 15.46
N LEU A 71 -21.03 4.51 14.90
CA LEU A 71 -21.51 5.90 14.97
C LEU A 71 -22.87 6.06 14.30
N ALA A 72 -23.06 5.47 13.12
CA ALA A 72 -24.32 5.52 12.39
C ALA A 72 -25.47 4.88 13.18
N ALA A 73 -25.23 3.73 13.80
CA ALA A 73 -26.22 3.03 14.64
C ALA A 73 -26.68 3.86 15.85
N HIS A 74 -25.86 4.80 16.31
CA HIS A 74 -26.17 5.71 17.42
C HIS A 74 -26.61 7.11 16.96
N GLY A 75 -26.91 7.30 15.67
CA GLY A 75 -27.34 8.59 15.11
C GLY A 75 -26.25 9.66 15.06
N ALA A 76 -24.98 9.29 15.25
CA ALA A 76 -23.82 10.17 15.32
C ALA A 76 -23.03 10.21 14.00
N THR A 77 -23.70 10.15 12.85
CA THR A 77 -23.04 10.11 11.53
C THR A 77 -22.13 11.31 11.26
N GLY A 78 -22.47 12.49 11.77
CA GLY A 78 -21.64 13.70 11.66
C GLY A 78 -20.32 13.64 12.44
N GLU A 79 -20.20 12.75 13.43
CA GLU A 79 -18.97 12.56 14.18
C GLU A 79 -17.92 11.79 13.37
N TRP A 80 -18.35 10.97 12.40
CA TRP A 80 -17.41 10.25 11.53
C TRP A 80 -16.51 11.19 10.74
N GLU A 81 -17.08 12.24 10.15
CA GLU A 81 -16.30 13.23 9.40
C GLU A 81 -15.34 14.01 10.29
N LYS A 82 -15.75 14.34 11.53
CA LYS A 82 -14.90 15.01 12.52
C LYS A 82 -13.75 14.10 12.94
N LEU A 83 -14.02 12.83 13.22
CA LEU A 83 -13.04 11.81 13.53
C LEU A 83 -12.02 11.68 12.39
N GLN A 84 -12.47 11.55 11.13
CA GLN A 84 -11.56 11.47 9.98
C GLN A 84 -10.68 12.71 9.83
N LYS A 85 -11.23 13.91 10.04
CA LYS A 85 -10.48 15.17 10.01
C LYS A 85 -9.44 15.23 11.14
N GLN A 86 -9.83 14.86 12.35
CA GLN A 86 -8.92 14.82 13.50
C GLN A 86 -7.80 13.80 13.29
N PHE A 87 -8.14 12.58 12.86
CA PHE A 87 -7.16 11.54 12.53
C PHE A 87 -6.17 12.01 11.46
N THR A 88 -6.65 12.66 10.40
CA THR A 88 -5.80 13.21 9.35
C THR A 88 -4.88 14.31 9.89
N HIS A 89 -5.41 15.21 10.73
CA HIS A 89 -4.64 16.29 11.35
C HIS A 89 -3.53 15.74 12.25
N ASP A 90 -3.88 14.88 13.20
CA ASP A 90 -2.95 14.29 14.17
C ASP A 90 -1.90 13.46 13.46
N SER A 91 -2.31 12.66 12.45
CA SER A 91 -1.36 11.85 11.70
C SER A 91 -0.36 12.69 10.91
N ARG A 92 -0.78 13.80 10.31
CA ARG A 92 0.12 14.71 9.56
C ARG A 92 1.09 15.47 10.45
N SER A 93 0.76 15.65 11.73
CA SER A 93 1.67 16.26 12.71
C SER A 93 2.81 15.32 13.12
N LEU A 94 2.69 14.03 12.77
CA LEU A 94 3.66 12.99 13.07
C LEU A 94 4.33 12.51 11.78
N ASN A 95 5.57 12.03 11.88
CA ASN A 95 6.17 11.29 10.77
C ASN A 95 5.55 9.89 10.69
N MET A 96 4.76 9.64 9.64
CA MET A 96 4.11 8.34 9.37
C MET A 96 4.90 7.48 8.39
N LEU A 97 6.02 7.97 7.85
CA LEU A 97 6.83 7.23 6.91
C LEU A 97 7.80 6.30 7.64
N LEU A 98 8.02 5.13 7.06
CA LEU A 98 9.10 4.24 7.49
C LEU A 98 10.46 4.77 7.04
N PRO A 99 11.56 4.37 7.71
CA PRO A 99 12.91 4.75 7.30
C PRO A 99 13.20 4.38 5.83
N GLY A 100 13.73 5.33 5.06
CA GLY A 100 14.06 5.15 3.63
C GLY A 100 12.88 5.42 2.68
N ALA A 101 11.65 5.59 3.18
CA ALA A 101 10.49 5.84 2.31
C ALA A 101 10.54 7.23 1.66
N ALA A 102 10.90 8.27 2.42
CA ALA A 102 11.04 9.62 1.87
C ALA A 102 12.16 9.68 0.82
N GLU A 103 13.28 9.00 1.10
CA GLU A 103 14.45 8.93 0.24
C GLU A 103 14.16 8.15 -1.06
N LEU A 104 13.42 7.03 -0.97
CA LEU A 104 12.99 6.28 -2.15
C LEU A 104 12.09 7.14 -3.03
N LEU A 105 11.08 7.79 -2.45
CA LEU A 105 10.15 8.63 -3.23
C LEU A 105 10.87 9.79 -3.91
N ALA A 106 11.76 10.49 -3.18
CA ALA A 106 12.58 11.55 -3.74
C ALA A 106 13.47 11.05 -4.90
N LEU A 107 14.06 9.86 -4.77
CA LEU A 107 14.85 9.25 -5.85
C LEU A 107 14.00 8.97 -7.10
N LEU A 108 12.80 8.39 -6.93
CA LEU A 108 11.89 8.09 -8.05
C LEU A 108 11.48 9.39 -8.76
N GLU A 109 11.16 10.44 -8.01
CA GLU A 109 10.83 11.76 -8.55
C GLU A 109 12.01 12.42 -9.27
N GLU A 110 13.19 12.48 -8.64
CA GLU A 110 14.40 13.10 -9.19
C GLU A 110 14.83 12.46 -10.51
N ARG A 111 14.72 11.13 -10.60
CA ARG A 111 15.04 10.38 -11.82
C ARG A 111 13.91 10.36 -12.85
N GLY A 112 12.77 10.98 -12.55
CA GLY A 112 11.60 11.00 -13.43
C GLY A 112 11.01 9.62 -13.68
N TYR A 113 11.15 8.69 -12.73
CA TYR A 113 10.58 7.36 -12.83
C TYR A 113 9.07 7.40 -12.58
N LEU A 114 8.30 6.75 -13.46
CA LEU A 114 6.88 6.59 -13.21
C LEU A 114 6.67 5.62 -12.05
N TYR A 115 5.93 6.06 -11.02
CA TYR A 115 5.58 5.21 -9.90
C TYR A 115 4.13 5.39 -9.45
N GLY A 116 3.65 4.38 -8.73
CA GLY A 116 2.34 4.40 -8.09
C GLY A 116 2.27 3.44 -6.92
N ILE A 117 1.20 3.57 -6.14
CA ILE A 117 0.96 2.72 -4.97
C ILE A 117 -0.02 1.61 -5.33
N LEU A 118 0.32 0.36 -5.02
CA LEU A 118 -0.62 -0.76 -5.05
C LEU A 118 -0.68 -1.37 -3.66
N THR A 119 -1.77 -1.12 -2.93
CA THR A 119 -1.94 -1.59 -1.54
C THR A 119 -3.10 -2.56 -1.43
N TYR A 120 -2.99 -3.52 -0.50
CA TYR A 120 -4.04 -4.48 -0.19
C TYR A 120 -4.78 -4.08 1.09
N GLY A 121 -6.10 -4.13 1.07
CA GLY A 121 -6.91 -4.06 2.28
C GLY A 121 -8.32 -3.55 2.03
N ASN A 122 -9.03 -3.25 3.11
CA ASN A 122 -10.34 -2.63 3.02
C ASN A 122 -10.23 -1.24 2.34
N PRO A 123 -11.01 -0.95 1.28
CA PRO A 123 -10.92 0.30 0.55
C PRO A 123 -11.12 1.56 1.40
N LEU A 124 -12.08 1.55 2.32
CA LEU A 124 -12.33 2.69 3.21
C LEU A 124 -11.11 2.93 4.10
N TRP A 125 -10.62 1.87 4.75
CA TRP A 125 -9.50 2.00 5.68
C TRP A 125 -8.21 2.44 4.98
N GLN A 126 -7.90 1.82 3.84
CA GLN A 126 -6.73 2.20 3.05
C GLN A 126 -6.81 3.66 2.58
N HIS A 127 -7.97 4.10 2.09
CA HIS A 127 -8.14 5.48 1.66
C HIS A 127 -7.89 6.48 2.80
N ILE A 128 -8.40 6.19 3.99
CA ILE A 128 -8.20 7.02 5.19
C ILE A 128 -6.72 7.08 5.58
N LYS A 129 -6.03 5.94 5.63
CA LYS A 129 -4.60 5.88 5.94
C LYS A 129 -3.74 6.65 4.94
N LEU A 130 -3.96 6.44 3.64
CA LEU A 130 -3.26 7.15 2.58
C LEU A 130 -3.46 8.67 2.70
N THR A 131 -4.69 9.09 3.01
CA THR A 131 -5.02 10.52 3.21
C THR A 131 -4.28 11.13 4.39
N ALA A 132 -4.25 10.38 5.50
CA ALA A 132 -3.60 10.77 6.75
C ALA A 132 -2.08 10.81 6.63
N ALA A 133 -1.49 9.88 5.87
CA ALA A 133 -0.05 9.84 5.60
C ALA A 133 0.40 10.78 4.45
N GLY A 134 -0.52 11.52 3.81
CA GLY A 134 -0.19 12.54 2.82
C GLY A 134 -0.12 12.06 1.35
N PHE A 135 -0.50 10.82 1.05
CA PHE A 135 -0.38 10.20 -0.28
C PHE A 135 -1.58 10.47 -1.21
N ASN A 136 -2.35 11.53 -0.96
CA ASN A 136 -3.55 11.83 -1.74
C ASN A 136 -3.28 12.10 -3.23
N HIS A 137 -2.10 12.63 -3.53
CA HIS A 137 -1.67 13.05 -4.85
C HIS A 137 -0.95 11.96 -5.64
N VAL A 138 -0.56 10.85 -4.98
CA VAL A 138 0.16 9.76 -5.62
C VAL A 138 -0.83 8.82 -6.33
N PRO A 139 -0.59 8.47 -7.62
CA PRO A 139 -1.35 7.46 -8.34
C PRO A 139 -1.47 6.16 -7.54
N ARG A 140 -2.66 5.59 -7.42
CA ARG A 140 -2.87 4.45 -6.53
C ARG A 140 -4.01 3.53 -6.93
N ILE A 141 -3.84 2.25 -6.59
CA ILE A 141 -4.88 1.23 -6.60
C ILE A 141 -4.95 0.60 -5.22
N VAL A 142 -6.17 0.55 -4.66
CA VAL A 142 -6.46 -0.25 -3.47
C VAL A 142 -7.15 -1.52 -3.92
N THR A 143 -6.52 -2.67 -3.69
CA THR A 143 -7.04 -3.98 -4.06
C THR A 143 -7.51 -4.77 -2.84
N THR A 144 -8.51 -5.62 -3.04
CA THR A 144 -8.96 -6.62 -2.06
C THR A 144 -8.25 -7.97 -2.24
N SER A 145 -7.30 -8.08 -3.19
CA SER A 145 -6.45 -9.25 -3.38
C SER A 145 -5.06 -9.01 -2.79
N LYS A 146 -4.63 -9.87 -1.87
CA LYS A 146 -3.24 -9.86 -1.37
C LYS A 146 -2.20 -10.31 -2.41
N HIS A 147 -2.64 -10.97 -3.49
CA HIS A 147 -1.79 -11.45 -4.58
C HIS A 147 -1.64 -10.37 -5.66
N LYS A 148 -0.81 -9.37 -5.39
CA LYS A 148 -0.60 -8.21 -6.28
C LYS A 148 0.11 -8.59 -7.58
N GLY A 149 1.07 -9.51 -7.53
CA GLY A 149 1.79 -10.00 -8.69
C GLY A 149 0.85 -10.61 -9.72
N ARG A 150 -0.11 -11.42 -9.30
CA ARG A 150 -1.19 -11.93 -10.16
C ARG A 150 -2.03 -10.82 -10.79
N LEU A 151 -2.27 -9.72 -10.09
CA LEU A 151 -2.97 -8.56 -10.66
C LEU A 151 -2.11 -7.88 -11.74
N ILE A 152 -0.83 -7.64 -11.43
CA ILE A 152 0.14 -7.03 -12.35
C ILE A 152 0.30 -7.88 -13.62
N SER A 153 0.37 -9.21 -13.48
CA SER A 153 0.49 -10.14 -14.62
C SER A 153 -0.69 -10.07 -15.58
N ARG A 154 -1.87 -9.61 -15.15
CA ARG A 154 -3.02 -9.40 -16.04
C ARG A 154 -2.88 -8.16 -16.92
N TRP A 155 -1.95 -7.27 -16.61
CA TRP A 155 -1.64 -6.10 -17.44
C TRP A 155 -0.74 -6.48 -18.61
N GLN A 156 -0.06 -7.63 -18.53
CA GLN A 156 0.87 -8.08 -19.55
C GLN A 156 0.12 -8.69 -20.75
N ASP A 157 0.46 -8.24 -21.96
CA ASP A 157 -0.02 -8.83 -23.20
C ASP A 157 0.83 -10.03 -23.65
N GLU A 158 0.43 -10.66 -24.75
CA GLU A 158 1.15 -11.80 -25.34
C GLU A 158 2.58 -11.43 -25.83
N GLY A 159 2.83 -10.14 -26.08
CA GLY A 159 4.14 -9.60 -26.45
C GLY A 159 5.03 -9.27 -25.26
N GLY A 160 4.55 -9.46 -24.02
CA GLY A 160 5.27 -9.19 -22.80
C GLY A 160 5.24 -7.73 -22.34
N LEU A 161 4.49 -6.86 -23.02
CA LEU A 161 4.33 -5.45 -22.65
C LEU A 161 3.17 -5.28 -21.67
N PHE A 162 3.30 -4.31 -20.76
CA PHE A 162 2.30 -4.05 -19.71
C PHE A 162 1.41 -2.88 -20.10
N HIS A 163 0.11 -3.13 -20.29
CA HIS A 163 -0.91 -2.11 -20.49
C HIS A 163 -1.36 -1.57 -19.13
N LEU A 164 -0.91 -0.37 -18.81
CA LEU A 164 -1.07 0.17 -17.47
C LEU A 164 -2.53 0.54 -17.20
N PRO A 165 -3.05 0.28 -15.98
CA PRO A 165 -4.34 0.80 -15.55
C PRO A 165 -4.41 2.33 -15.64
N HIS A 166 -5.62 2.86 -15.89
CA HIS A 166 -5.85 4.31 -15.97
C HIS A 166 -5.50 5.04 -14.67
N GLU A 167 -5.60 4.36 -13.53
CA GLU A 167 -5.21 4.87 -12.20
C GLU A 167 -3.72 5.21 -12.12
N PHE A 168 -2.89 4.60 -12.96
CA PHE A 168 -1.47 4.91 -13.13
C PHE A 168 -1.18 5.78 -14.37
N GLY A 169 -2.21 6.39 -14.95
CA GLY A 169 -2.11 7.27 -16.12
C GLY A 169 -2.26 6.55 -17.46
N GLY A 170 -2.46 5.22 -17.48
CA GLY A 170 -2.54 4.44 -18.71
C GLY A 170 -1.19 4.30 -19.43
N GLY A 171 -1.23 3.94 -20.71
CA GLY A 171 -0.03 3.74 -21.54
C GLY A 171 0.55 2.33 -21.43
N VAL A 172 1.79 2.18 -21.88
CA VAL A 172 2.46 0.87 -21.99
C VAL A 172 3.83 0.92 -21.34
N ALA A 173 4.14 -0.05 -20.48
CA ALA A 173 5.47 -0.23 -19.88
C ALA A 173 6.17 -1.50 -20.38
N ARG A 174 7.51 -1.50 -20.45
CA ARG A 174 8.29 -2.71 -20.80
C ARG A 174 8.49 -3.66 -19.62
N ARG A 175 8.53 -3.12 -18.40
CA ARG A 175 8.66 -3.90 -17.17
C ARG A 175 8.02 -3.20 -15.98
N VAL A 176 7.74 -3.98 -14.95
CA VAL A 176 7.27 -3.50 -13.65
C VAL A 176 8.28 -3.86 -12.57
N ILE A 177 8.54 -2.91 -11.67
CA ILE A 177 9.29 -3.15 -10.44
C ILE A 177 8.30 -3.11 -9.28
N LEU A 178 8.16 -4.20 -8.53
CA LEU A 178 7.29 -4.27 -7.34
C LEU A 178 8.13 -4.23 -6.06
N ILE A 179 7.85 -3.29 -5.17
CA ILE A 179 8.47 -3.16 -3.84
C ILE A 179 7.39 -3.41 -2.79
N ASP A 180 7.52 -4.46 -1.99
CA ASP A 180 6.48 -4.91 -1.05
C ASP A 180 7.10 -5.67 0.14
N ASP A 181 6.41 -5.73 1.28
CA ASP A 181 6.92 -6.43 2.46
C ASP A 181 6.54 -7.93 2.48
N LYS A 182 5.49 -8.33 1.74
CA LYS A 182 4.90 -9.67 1.84
C LYS A 182 5.27 -10.56 0.66
N ALA A 183 5.71 -11.78 0.96
CA ALA A 183 5.97 -12.79 -0.06
C ALA A 183 4.73 -13.08 -0.94
N ALA A 184 3.54 -13.12 -0.34
CA ALA A 184 2.27 -13.35 -1.05
C ALA A 184 1.96 -12.30 -2.13
N SER A 185 2.49 -11.08 -2.00
CA SER A 185 2.35 -10.03 -3.01
C SER A 185 3.07 -10.37 -4.32
N PHE A 186 4.06 -11.26 -4.27
CA PHE A 186 4.81 -11.72 -5.44
C PHE A 186 4.26 -13.02 -6.04
N ASP A 187 3.14 -13.57 -5.52
CA ASP A 187 2.49 -14.73 -6.13
C ASP A 187 2.12 -14.42 -7.58
N SER A 188 2.58 -15.28 -8.50
CA SER A 188 2.38 -15.14 -9.94
C SER A 188 2.88 -13.80 -10.50
N PHE A 189 3.90 -13.18 -9.88
CA PHE A 189 4.53 -11.97 -10.38
C PHE A 189 5.20 -12.24 -11.74
N PRO A 190 5.18 -11.29 -12.70
CA PRO A 190 5.79 -11.49 -14.00
C PRO A 190 7.29 -11.80 -13.86
N SER A 191 7.78 -12.66 -14.73
CA SER A 191 9.21 -12.98 -14.83
C SER A 191 10.00 -11.80 -15.44
N GLU A 192 11.30 -12.01 -15.64
CA GLU A 192 12.17 -11.01 -16.28
C GLU A 192 11.59 -10.51 -17.61
N PRO A 193 11.71 -9.20 -17.92
CA PRO A 193 12.58 -8.21 -17.27
C PRO A 193 11.99 -7.50 -16.03
N SER A 194 10.81 -7.92 -15.54
CA SER A 194 10.25 -7.38 -14.30
C SER A 194 11.03 -7.89 -13.08
N LEU A 195 11.15 -7.06 -12.06
CA LEU A 195 11.92 -7.36 -10.85
C LEU A 195 11.08 -7.06 -9.60
N GLY A 196 11.32 -7.81 -8.53
CA GLY A 196 10.70 -7.55 -7.23
C GLY A 196 11.74 -7.25 -6.16
N PHE A 197 11.33 -6.46 -5.16
CA PHE A 197 12.07 -6.25 -3.93
C PHE A 197 11.17 -6.56 -2.75
N GLN A 198 11.43 -7.67 -2.06
CA GLN A 198 10.77 -7.94 -0.79
C GLN A 198 11.51 -7.21 0.33
N VAL A 199 10.90 -6.17 0.90
CA VAL A 199 11.51 -5.32 1.93
C VAL A 199 11.06 -5.80 3.31
N LEU A 200 11.91 -6.59 3.97
CA LEU A 200 11.56 -7.25 5.21
C LEU A 200 12.79 -7.55 6.07
N ASP A 201 12.83 -6.98 7.28
CA ASP A 201 13.71 -7.46 8.33
C ASP A 201 13.19 -8.82 8.84
N ARG A 202 13.80 -9.90 8.35
CA ARG A 202 13.42 -11.28 8.71
C ARG A 202 13.52 -11.57 10.22
N SER A 203 14.30 -10.81 10.98
CA SER A 203 14.40 -10.99 12.44
C SER A 203 13.15 -10.50 13.18
N ARG A 204 12.34 -9.65 12.55
CA ARG A 204 11.12 -9.03 13.08
C ARG A 204 9.88 -9.34 12.25
N ALA A 205 10.00 -10.25 11.28
CA ALA A 205 8.95 -10.55 10.33
C ALA A 205 7.73 -11.21 10.99
N LEU A 206 6.54 -10.77 10.58
CA LEU A 206 5.29 -11.43 10.90
C LEU A 206 5.11 -12.67 10.02
N PRO A 207 4.41 -13.73 10.51
CA PRO A 207 4.15 -14.93 9.71
C PRO A 207 3.51 -14.65 8.34
N ALA A 208 2.63 -13.64 8.26
CA ALA A 208 1.96 -13.25 7.02
C ALA A 208 2.88 -12.59 5.97
N GLN A 209 4.07 -12.13 6.36
CA GLN A 209 5.07 -11.54 5.45
C GLN A 209 6.00 -12.61 4.87
N LEU A 210 6.09 -13.77 5.51
CA LEU A 210 6.96 -14.87 5.11
C LEU A 210 6.33 -15.72 4.00
N GLY A 211 7.18 -16.38 3.22
CA GLY A 211 6.78 -17.26 2.15
C GLY A 211 7.89 -17.39 1.11
N GLU A 212 7.64 -18.21 0.09
CA GLU A 212 8.50 -18.27 -1.09
C GLU A 212 8.21 -17.09 -2.00
N VAL A 213 9.26 -16.57 -2.64
CA VAL A 213 9.17 -15.55 -3.68
C VAL A 213 9.85 -16.04 -4.97
N PRO A 214 9.41 -15.58 -6.14
CA PRO A 214 10.07 -15.91 -7.42
C PRO A 214 11.56 -15.53 -7.46
N SER A 215 12.32 -16.15 -8.36
CA SER A 215 13.77 -15.94 -8.47
C SER A 215 14.20 -14.53 -8.90
N ASN A 216 13.30 -13.77 -9.54
CA ASN A 216 13.50 -12.38 -9.91
C ASN A 216 13.10 -11.40 -8.79
N VAL A 217 12.86 -11.88 -7.57
CA VAL A 217 12.61 -11.08 -6.38
C VAL A 217 13.82 -11.11 -5.46
N THR A 218 14.37 -9.93 -5.18
CA THR A 218 15.49 -9.75 -4.24
C THR A 218 14.95 -9.47 -2.84
N HIS A 219 15.50 -10.12 -1.82
CA HIS A 219 15.21 -9.76 -0.43
C HIS A 219 16.10 -8.59 0.01
N CYS A 220 15.47 -7.56 0.56
CA CYS A 220 16.10 -6.37 1.12
C CYS A 220 15.68 -6.25 2.59
N THR A 221 16.59 -5.83 3.46
CA THR A 221 16.26 -5.67 4.90
C THR A 221 15.43 -4.41 5.12
N ASN A 222 15.68 -3.38 4.31
CA ASN A 222 15.05 -2.07 4.41
C ASN A 222 15.06 -1.37 3.03
N LEU A 223 14.45 -0.18 2.94
CA LEU A 223 14.38 0.57 1.70
C LEU A 223 15.72 1.16 1.24
N ALA A 224 16.70 1.35 2.13
CA ALA A 224 18.03 1.81 1.73
C ALA A 224 18.76 0.76 0.88
N ASP A 225 18.56 -0.53 1.18
CA ASP A 225 19.08 -1.64 0.35
C ASP A 225 18.46 -1.60 -1.05
N VAL A 226 17.16 -1.29 -1.16
CA VAL A 226 16.49 -1.13 -2.46
C VAL A 226 17.07 0.06 -3.22
N ILE A 227 17.18 1.21 -2.56
CA ILE A 227 17.74 2.44 -3.15
C ILE A 227 19.15 2.20 -3.70
N ALA A 228 19.99 1.43 -3.00
CA ALA A 228 21.34 1.10 -3.45
C ALA A 228 21.38 0.21 -4.71
N LEU A 229 20.28 -0.47 -5.04
CA LEU A 229 20.15 -1.35 -6.21
C LEU A 229 19.46 -0.66 -7.40
N LEU A 230 18.94 0.57 -7.23
CA LEU A 230 18.27 1.35 -8.28
C LEU A 230 19.22 2.37 -8.95
#